data_AF-A0A7V4XSB3-F1
#
_entry.id   AF-A0A7V4XSB3-F1
#
_cell.length_a   1.000
_cell.length_b   1.000
_cell.length_c   1.000
_cell.angle_alpha   90.00
_cell.angle_beta   90.00
_cell.angle_gamma   90.00
#
_symmetry.space_group_name_H-M   'P 1'
#
loop_
_entity.id
_entity.type
_entity.pdbx_description
1 polymer ?
#
loop_
_entity_poly.entity_id
_entity_poly.type
_entity_poly.pdbx_seq_one_letter_code
_entity_poly.pdbx_strand_id
1 'polypeptide(L)'
;MPKPAAKPSPRAARPSPAVRHSPMEHPRHQYPEETAALEELARSCGLTGKIKWGKPCFTLQRNNKERNIVLIQRFNDYIALLFFKGSLLADPDQRLSRIGQHMQAPRQLRFHSLAEITRQRPVIRAFIEQAIEVEKSGQKIKPRPVAELAIPQELQTRLDADPALQKAFAALTPGRQKGYLYQIAAAKQSATRAARVEKFLPRILAGKGLND
;
A
#
# COMPACT_ATOMS: atom_id res chain seq x y z
N MET A 1 27.29 -50.08 -6.94
CA MET A 1 25.84 -49.93 -6.69
C MET A 1 25.40 -48.56 -7.21
N PRO A 2 24.56 -48.48 -8.27
CA PRO A 2 24.10 -47.22 -8.83
C PRO A 2 22.97 -46.61 -8.00
N LYS A 3 23.06 -45.29 -7.72
CA LYS A 3 22.02 -44.51 -7.01
C LYS A 3 20.72 -44.45 -7.82
N PRO A 4 19.54 -44.49 -7.19
CA PRO A 4 18.27 -44.38 -7.90
C PRO A 4 18.03 -42.93 -8.36
N ALA A 5 17.59 -42.78 -9.61
CA ALA A 5 17.22 -41.49 -10.19
C ALA A 5 15.93 -40.94 -9.54
N ALA A 6 15.99 -39.68 -9.09
CA ALA A 6 14.85 -38.97 -8.52
C ALA A 6 13.79 -38.69 -9.61
N LYS A 7 12.52 -39.01 -9.30
CA LYS A 7 11.38 -38.69 -10.17
C LYS A 7 11.14 -37.17 -10.22
N PRO A 8 10.78 -36.59 -11.39
CA PRO A 8 10.50 -35.17 -11.51
C PRO A 8 9.19 -34.81 -10.77
N SER A 9 9.27 -33.73 -9.99
CA SER A 9 8.14 -33.11 -9.29
C SER A 9 7.09 -32.57 -10.28
N PRO A 10 5.77 -32.71 -9.99
CA PRO A 10 4.74 -32.26 -10.92
C PRO A 10 4.77 -30.73 -11.05
N ARG A 11 4.97 -30.27 -12.28
CA ARG A 11 4.97 -28.84 -12.64
C ARG A 11 3.59 -28.26 -12.37
N ALA A 12 3.49 -27.29 -11.46
CA ALA A 12 2.26 -26.56 -11.20
C ALA A 12 1.69 -25.99 -12.51
N ALA A 13 0.40 -26.20 -12.75
CA ALA A 13 -0.30 -25.69 -13.92
C ALA A 13 -0.15 -24.17 -13.99
N ARG A 14 0.22 -23.65 -15.18
CA ARG A 14 0.25 -22.20 -15.43
C ARG A 14 -1.17 -21.65 -15.29
N PRO A 15 -1.39 -20.53 -14.57
CA PRO A 15 -2.70 -19.91 -14.54
C PRO A 15 -3.11 -19.52 -15.97
N SER A 16 -4.38 -19.74 -16.30
CA SER A 16 -4.99 -19.28 -17.56
C SER A 16 -4.70 -17.80 -17.77
N PRO A 17 -4.46 -17.35 -19.01
CA PRO A 17 -4.21 -15.94 -19.28
C PRO A 17 -5.39 -15.11 -18.78
N ALA A 18 -5.08 -14.09 -17.98
CA ALA A 18 -6.06 -13.11 -17.53
C ALA A 18 -6.81 -12.52 -18.73
N VAL A 19 -8.10 -12.24 -18.56
CA VAL A 19 -8.89 -11.48 -19.53
C VAL A 19 -8.18 -10.14 -19.72
N ARG A 20 -7.62 -9.90 -20.92
CA ARG A 20 -6.98 -8.63 -21.24
C ARG A 20 -8.06 -7.63 -21.58
N HIS A 21 -8.31 -6.68 -20.68
CA HIS A 21 -9.20 -5.56 -20.97
C HIS A 21 -8.55 -4.64 -22.01
N SER A 22 -9.38 -3.99 -22.83
CA SER A 22 -8.89 -3.11 -23.89
C SER A 22 -8.06 -1.98 -23.27
N PRO A 23 -6.81 -1.77 -23.71
CA PRO A 23 -5.94 -0.73 -23.16
C PRO A 23 -6.46 0.70 -23.40
N MET A 24 -7.51 0.87 -24.21
CA MET A 24 -8.12 2.17 -24.52
C MET A 24 -9.27 2.57 -23.58
N GLU A 25 -9.84 1.65 -22.79
CA GLU A 25 -10.88 2.00 -21.82
C GLU A 25 -10.27 2.40 -20.49
N HIS A 26 -10.80 3.43 -19.84
CA HIS A 26 -10.34 3.81 -18.50
C HIS A 26 -10.66 2.66 -17.51
N PRO A 27 -9.75 2.27 -16.59
CA PRO A 27 -9.99 1.16 -15.64
C PRO A 27 -11.25 1.25 -14.79
N ARG A 28 -11.88 2.41 -14.70
CA ARG A 28 -13.13 2.61 -13.95
C ARG A 28 -14.34 1.99 -14.67
N HIS A 29 -14.22 1.76 -15.97
CA HIS A 29 -15.23 1.13 -16.81
C HIS A 29 -14.92 -0.34 -17.06
N GLN A 30 -13.68 -0.76 -16.75
CA GLN A 30 -13.28 -2.15 -16.69
C GLN A 30 -13.79 -2.77 -15.37
N TYR A 31 -14.13 -4.07 -15.40
CA TYR A 31 -14.54 -4.89 -14.23
C TYR A 31 -15.90 -4.58 -13.55
N PRO A 32 -17.01 -4.39 -14.28
CA PRO A 32 -18.31 -4.12 -13.65
C PRO A 32 -18.80 -5.28 -12.78
N GLU A 33 -18.67 -6.52 -13.25
CA GLU A 33 -19.16 -7.72 -12.56
C GLU A 33 -18.29 -8.05 -11.33
N GLU A 34 -16.97 -7.96 -11.46
CA GLU A 34 -16.05 -8.15 -10.34
C GLU A 34 -16.25 -7.08 -9.26
N THR A 35 -16.50 -5.83 -9.67
CA THR A 35 -16.83 -4.76 -8.72
C THR A 35 -18.10 -5.13 -7.96
N ALA A 36 -19.18 -5.49 -8.66
CA ALA A 36 -20.43 -5.89 -8.03
C ALA A 36 -20.27 -7.07 -7.05
N ALA A 37 -19.50 -8.10 -7.43
CA ALA A 37 -19.23 -9.24 -6.57
C ALA A 37 -18.44 -8.88 -5.29
N LEU A 38 -17.44 -8.00 -5.39
CA LEU A 38 -16.69 -7.52 -4.23
C LEU A 38 -17.55 -6.61 -3.34
N GLU A 39 -18.41 -5.78 -3.92
CA GLU A 39 -19.34 -4.94 -3.17
C GLU A 39 -20.37 -5.78 -2.40
N GLU A 40 -20.92 -6.82 -3.05
CA GLU A 40 -21.83 -7.78 -2.42
C GLU A 40 -21.18 -8.44 -1.19
N LEU A 41 -19.94 -8.93 -1.35
CA LEU A 41 -19.18 -9.53 -0.24
C LEU A 41 -18.99 -8.53 0.90
N ALA A 42 -18.55 -7.31 0.61
CA ALA A 42 -18.32 -6.30 1.64
C ALA A 42 -19.62 -5.92 2.39
N ARG A 43 -20.75 -5.75 1.68
CA ARG A 43 -22.07 -5.51 2.30
C ARG A 43 -22.52 -6.68 3.16
N SER A 44 -22.31 -7.91 2.67
CA SER A 44 -22.68 -9.13 3.42
C SER A 44 -21.85 -9.33 4.71
N CYS A 45 -20.74 -8.61 4.87
CA CYS A 45 -19.96 -8.53 6.10
C CYS A 45 -20.40 -7.37 7.02
N GLY A 46 -21.53 -6.72 6.72
CA GLY A 46 -22.07 -5.62 7.53
C GLY A 46 -21.38 -4.26 7.31
N LEU A 47 -20.66 -4.09 6.20
CA LEU A 47 -20.07 -2.80 5.86
C LEU A 47 -21.00 -1.93 5.02
N THR A 48 -20.93 -0.62 5.23
CA THR A 48 -21.70 0.37 4.45
C THR A 48 -20.86 0.89 3.29
N GLY A 49 -21.39 0.80 2.08
CA GLY A 49 -20.73 1.28 0.85
C GLY A 49 -20.93 2.78 0.60
N LYS A 50 -19.92 3.43 0.03
CA LYS A 50 -19.93 4.82 -0.44
C LYS A 50 -18.87 5.05 -1.51
N ILE A 51 -18.91 6.20 -2.17
CA ILE A 51 -17.83 6.61 -3.07
C ILE A 51 -16.86 7.52 -2.31
N LYS A 52 -15.58 7.13 -2.23
CA LYS A 52 -14.47 7.97 -1.75
C LYS A 52 -13.35 7.96 -2.78
N TRP A 53 -12.79 9.13 -3.10
CA TRP A 53 -11.75 9.29 -4.12
C TRP A 53 -12.13 8.65 -5.48
N GLY A 54 -13.41 8.76 -5.86
CA GLY A 54 -13.95 8.17 -7.10
C GLY A 54 -14.03 6.63 -7.11
N LYS A 55 -13.92 5.97 -5.96
CA LYS A 55 -13.87 4.51 -5.83
C LYS A 55 -14.88 4.00 -4.78
N PRO A 56 -15.49 2.81 -4.99
CA PRO A 56 -16.29 2.16 -3.96
C PRO A 56 -15.46 1.88 -2.71
N CYS A 57 -15.89 2.43 -1.59
CA CYS A 57 -15.27 2.33 -0.27
C CYS A 57 -16.29 1.77 0.70
N PHE A 58 -15.88 0.83 1.52
CA PHE A 58 -16.73 0.18 2.51
C PHE A 58 -16.22 0.47 3.91
N THR A 59 -17.16 0.86 4.76
CA THR A 59 -16.86 1.45 6.06
C THR A 59 -17.64 0.79 7.19
N LEU A 60 -17.03 0.78 8.37
CA LEU A 60 -17.64 0.36 9.62
C LEU A 60 -17.96 1.58 10.47
N GLN A 61 -19.15 1.61 11.07
CA GLN A 61 -19.49 2.62 12.08
C GLN A 61 -18.92 2.20 13.44
N ARG A 62 -18.12 3.07 14.06
CA ARG A 62 -17.50 2.82 15.37
C ARG A 62 -17.43 4.11 16.19
N ASN A 63 -18.03 4.13 17.38
CA ASN A 63 -18.04 5.28 18.29
C ASN A 63 -18.51 6.57 17.60
N ASN A 64 -19.64 6.50 16.88
CA ASN A 64 -20.19 7.60 16.07
C ASN A 64 -19.25 8.14 14.98
N LYS A 65 -18.18 7.40 14.64
CA LYS A 65 -17.25 7.75 13.57
C LYS A 65 -17.16 6.63 12.55
N GLU A 66 -17.13 7.03 11.31
CA GLU A 66 -16.95 6.13 10.21
C GLU A 66 -15.47 5.76 10.04
N ARG A 67 -15.21 4.47 9.83
CA ARG A 67 -13.85 3.93 9.63
C ARG A 67 -13.79 3.19 8.31
N ASN A 68 -12.82 3.53 7.47
CA ASN A 68 -12.61 2.84 6.20
C ASN A 68 -12.00 1.46 6.45
N ILE A 69 -12.63 0.41 5.91
CA ILE A 69 -12.20 -0.97 6.07
C ILE A 69 -11.58 -1.46 4.76
N VAL A 70 -12.34 -1.38 3.67
CA VAL A 70 -11.85 -1.75 2.33
C VAL A 70 -12.20 -0.72 1.25
N LEU A 71 -11.40 -0.70 0.18
CA LEU A 71 -11.61 0.12 -1.01
C LEU A 71 -11.40 -0.74 -2.26
N ILE A 72 -12.34 -0.69 -3.21
CA ILE A 72 -12.20 -1.40 -4.48
C ILE A 72 -11.43 -0.53 -5.45
N GLN A 73 -10.35 -1.07 -6.01
CA GLN A 73 -9.45 -0.38 -6.93
C GLN A 73 -9.35 -1.16 -8.23
N ARG A 74 -9.54 -0.48 -9.35
CA ARG A 74 -9.42 -1.07 -10.69
C ARG A 74 -8.16 -0.53 -11.34
N PHE A 75 -7.37 -1.42 -11.94
CA PHE A 75 -6.14 -1.16 -12.67
C PHE A 75 -6.25 -1.82 -14.05
N ASN A 76 -5.34 -1.48 -14.97
CA ASN A 76 -5.38 -2.01 -16.34
C ASN A 76 -5.37 -3.55 -16.42
N ASP A 77 -4.64 -4.20 -15.51
CA ASP A 77 -4.39 -5.65 -15.56
C ASP A 77 -5.11 -6.42 -14.44
N TYR A 78 -5.66 -5.75 -13.43
CA TYR A 78 -6.29 -6.39 -12.29
C TYR A 78 -7.28 -5.48 -11.55
N ILE A 79 -8.19 -6.09 -10.80
CA ILE A 79 -8.99 -5.43 -9.76
C ILE A 79 -8.47 -5.84 -8.39
N ALA A 80 -8.54 -4.94 -7.41
CA ALA A 80 -8.04 -5.20 -6.06
C ALA A 80 -9.02 -4.74 -4.98
N LEU A 81 -9.08 -5.53 -3.91
CA LEU A 81 -9.64 -5.12 -2.64
C LEU A 81 -8.50 -4.63 -1.74
N LEU A 82 -8.46 -3.31 -1.53
CA LEU A 82 -7.50 -2.65 -0.66
C LEU A 82 -7.99 -2.74 0.80
N PHE A 83 -7.16 -3.24 1.71
CA PHE A 83 -7.39 -3.19 3.15
C PHE A 83 -6.59 -2.03 3.76
N PHE A 84 -7.26 -1.05 4.39
CA PHE A 84 -6.57 0.14 4.94
C PHE A 84 -5.55 -0.21 6.03
N LYS A 85 -5.87 -1.21 6.85
CA LYS A 85 -4.98 -1.77 7.88
C LYS A 85 -4.44 -3.14 7.50
N GLY A 86 -4.24 -3.39 6.20
CA GLY A 86 -3.86 -4.70 5.66
C GLY A 86 -2.61 -5.31 6.28
N SER A 87 -1.66 -4.52 6.76
CA SER A 87 -0.44 -5.01 7.42
C SER A 87 -0.68 -5.68 8.79
N LEU A 88 -1.87 -5.54 9.37
CA LEU A 88 -2.26 -6.17 10.64
C LEU A 88 -3.06 -7.45 10.43
N LEU A 89 -3.37 -7.81 9.17
CA LEU A 89 -4.10 -9.02 8.83
C LEU A 89 -3.15 -10.22 8.85
N ALA A 90 -3.63 -11.35 9.36
CA ALA A 90 -2.89 -12.61 9.29
C ALA A 90 -3.03 -13.18 7.88
N ASP A 91 -1.90 -13.43 7.23
CA ASP A 91 -1.84 -13.86 5.84
C ASP A 91 -0.78 -14.96 5.67
N PRO A 92 -1.02 -16.17 6.22
CA PRO A 92 -0.06 -17.27 6.16
C PRO A 92 0.23 -17.72 4.73
N ASP A 93 -0.74 -17.55 3.83
CA ASP A 93 -0.64 -17.89 2.41
C ASP A 93 0.00 -16.78 1.55
N GLN A 94 0.38 -15.64 2.15
CA GLN A 94 1.00 -14.50 1.46
C GLN A 94 0.18 -13.96 0.27
N ARG A 95 -1.14 -13.91 0.39
CA ARG A 95 -2.07 -13.43 -0.63
C ARG A 95 -2.14 -11.90 -0.71
N LEU A 96 -1.75 -11.19 0.35
CA LEU A 96 -1.80 -9.75 0.46
C LEU A 96 -0.53 -9.09 -0.08
N SER A 97 -0.69 -8.30 -1.14
CA SER A 97 0.40 -7.55 -1.78
C SER A 97 0.64 -6.19 -1.12
N ARG A 98 1.91 -5.79 -0.99
CA ARG A 98 2.30 -4.42 -0.63
C ARG A 98 2.03 -3.44 -1.76
N ILE A 99 1.81 -2.17 -1.40
CA ILE A 99 1.48 -1.10 -2.33
C ILE A 99 2.62 -0.09 -2.33
N GLY A 100 3.53 -0.25 -3.27
CA GLY A 100 4.77 0.54 -3.27
C GLY A 100 5.64 0.28 -2.03
N GLN A 101 6.84 0.84 -2.05
CA GLN A 101 7.86 0.56 -1.04
C GLN A 101 7.61 1.28 0.30
N HIS A 102 6.93 2.43 0.27
CA HIS A 102 6.81 3.33 1.41
C HIS A 102 5.44 3.29 2.11
N MET A 103 4.41 2.64 1.52
CA MET A 103 3.13 2.49 2.20
C MET A 103 3.19 1.34 3.20
N GLN A 104 3.20 1.69 4.49
CA GLN A 104 3.36 0.72 5.56
C GLN A 104 2.08 -0.10 5.79
N ALA A 105 0.96 0.61 5.85
CA ALA A 105 -0.30 0.10 6.33
C ALA A 105 -1.10 -0.72 5.31
N PRO A 106 -1.43 -0.18 4.13
CA PRO A 106 -2.38 -0.84 3.27
C PRO A 106 -1.80 -2.09 2.60
N ARG A 107 -2.67 -3.05 2.31
CA ARG A 107 -2.38 -4.21 1.46
C ARG A 107 -3.50 -4.43 0.45
N GLN A 108 -3.18 -5.03 -0.67
CA GLN A 108 -4.15 -5.39 -1.71
C GLN A 108 -4.28 -6.90 -1.79
N LEU A 109 -5.53 -7.37 -1.84
CA LEU A 109 -5.84 -8.67 -2.44
C LEU A 109 -6.24 -8.41 -3.89
N ARG A 110 -5.55 -9.05 -4.85
CA ARG A 110 -5.69 -8.77 -6.29
C ARG A 110 -6.36 -9.93 -7.00
N PHE A 111 -7.14 -9.62 -8.03
CA PHE A 111 -7.88 -10.58 -8.84
C PHE A 111 -7.83 -10.18 -10.31
N HIS A 112 -7.90 -11.18 -11.18
CA HIS A 112 -7.82 -11.00 -12.63
C HIS A 112 -9.11 -11.44 -13.36
N SER A 113 -10.11 -11.94 -12.63
CA SER A 113 -11.40 -12.35 -13.20
C SER A 113 -12.48 -12.52 -12.12
N LEU A 114 -13.74 -12.44 -12.53
CA LEU A 114 -14.90 -12.83 -11.71
C LEU A 114 -14.80 -14.27 -11.19
N ALA A 115 -14.37 -15.22 -12.02
CA ALA A 115 -14.23 -16.63 -11.61
C ALA A 115 -13.23 -16.81 -10.45
N GLU A 116 -12.16 -16.00 -10.44
CA GLU A 116 -11.22 -15.97 -9.32
C GLU A 116 -11.86 -15.46 -8.03
N ILE A 117 -12.62 -14.36 -8.11
CA ILE A 117 -13.35 -13.79 -6.96
C ILE A 117 -14.36 -14.81 -6.42
N THR A 118 -15.14 -15.43 -7.29
CA THR A 118 -16.15 -16.43 -6.93
C THR A 118 -15.54 -17.62 -6.19
N ARG A 119 -14.43 -18.17 -6.69
CA ARG A 119 -13.72 -19.27 -6.04
C ARG A 119 -13.12 -18.87 -4.69
N GLN A 120 -12.70 -17.61 -4.56
CA GLN A 120 -12.05 -17.09 -3.36
C GLN A 120 -13.01 -16.42 -2.36
N ARG A 121 -14.33 -16.45 -2.57
CA ARG A 121 -15.32 -15.82 -1.68
C ARG A 121 -15.08 -16.10 -0.18
N PRO A 122 -14.79 -17.34 0.28
CA PRO A 122 -14.51 -17.60 1.69
C PRO A 122 -13.27 -16.87 2.21
N VAL A 123 -12.19 -16.83 1.42
CA VAL A 123 -10.94 -16.14 1.76
C VAL A 123 -11.15 -14.63 1.81
N ILE A 124 -11.88 -14.07 0.84
CA ILE A 124 -12.20 -12.64 0.79
C ILE A 124 -13.01 -12.24 2.03
N ARG A 125 -14.05 -13.02 2.36
CA ARG A 125 -14.86 -12.82 3.57
C ARG A 125 -14.00 -12.84 4.83
N ALA A 126 -13.15 -13.85 4.99
CA ALA A 126 -12.28 -13.98 6.16
C ALA A 126 -11.37 -12.75 6.34
N PHE A 127 -10.78 -12.22 5.27
CA PHE A 127 -9.99 -10.99 5.36
C PHE A 127 -10.83 -9.75 5.70
N ILE A 128 -12.05 -9.63 5.17
CA ILE A 128 -12.95 -8.51 5.50
C ILE A 128 -13.34 -8.56 6.98
N GLU A 129 -13.73 -9.72 7.48
CA GLU A 129 -14.09 -9.94 8.89
C GLU A 129 -12.89 -9.68 9.81
N GLN A 130 -11.70 -10.16 9.46
CA GLN A 130 -10.49 -9.86 10.21
C GLN A 130 -10.17 -8.35 10.21
N ALA A 131 -10.37 -7.65 9.10
CA ALA A 131 -10.17 -6.21 9.03
C ALA A 131 -11.17 -5.43 9.89
N ILE A 132 -12.41 -5.92 10.00
CA ILE A 132 -13.42 -5.40 10.92
C ILE A 132 -12.95 -5.57 12.37
N GLU A 133 -12.46 -6.76 12.75
CA GLU A 133 -11.97 -7.03 14.11
C GLU A 133 -10.70 -6.21 14.46
N VAL A 134 -9.80 -6.02 13.50
CA VAL A 134 -8.66 -5.10 13.65
C VAL A 134 -9.13 -3.67 13.90
N GLU A 135 -10.20 -3.21 13.24
CA GLU A 135 -10.74 -1.87 13.51
C GLU A 135 -11.44 -1.79 14.87
N LYS A 136 -12.26 -2.78 15.24
CA LYS A 136 -12.98 -2.84 16.52
C LYS A 136 -12.02 -2.88 17.71
N SER A 137 -10.97 -3.70 17.64
CA SER A 137 -9.92 -3.80 18.66
C SER A 137 -9.11 -2.52 18.83
N GLY A 138 -9.19 -1.58 17.88
CA GLY A 138 -8.50 -0.30 17.96
C GLY A 138 -7.00 -0.39 17.71
N GLN A 139 -6.51 -1.53 17.19
CA GLN A 139 -5.11 -1.69 16.84
C GLN A 139 -4.65 -0.59 15.86
N LYS A 140 -3.47 -0.05 16.14
CA LYS A 140 -2.84 1.02 15.37
C LYS A 140 -1.56 0.51 14.74
N ILE A 141 -1.32 0.96 13.52
CA ILE A 141 -0.08 0.68 12.80
C ILE A 141 0.96 1.66 13.32
N LYS A 142 1.99 1.14 13.98
CA LYS A 142 3.09 1.95 14.49
C LYS A 142 3.84 2.54 13.28
N PRO A 143 3.90 3.87 13.14
CA PRO A 143 4.67 4.47 12.06
C PRO A 143 6.14 4.13 12.25
N ARG A 144 6.82 3.71 11.18
CA ARG A 144 8.29 3.52 11.21
C ARG A 144 8.98 4.77 11.76
N PRO A 145 9.84 4.69 12.79
CA PRO A 145 10.67 5.80 13.25
C PRO A 145 11.49 6.41 12.11
N VAL A 146 11.82 7.71 12.23
CA VAL A 146 12.73 8.36 11.28
C VAL A 146 14.14 7.76 11.39
N ALA A 147 14.56 7.40 12.59
CA ALA A 147 15.87 6.80 12.87
C ALA A 147 16.13 5.48 12.11
N GLU A 148 15.07 4.77 11.68
CA GLU A 148 15.21 3.57 10.86
C GLU A 148 15.38 3.86 9.36
N LEU A 149 15.29 5.14 8.94
CA LEU A 149 15.55 5.55 7.57
C LEU A 149 17.01 5.97 7.43
N ALA A 150 17.69 5.41 6.44
CA ALA A 150 19.02 5.87 6.07
C ALA A 150 18.96 7.33 5.62
N ILE A 151 19.78 8.17 6.22
CA ILE A 151 20.00 9.54 5.78
C ILE A 151 20.93 9.48 4.56
N PRO A 152 20.54 10.01 3.39
CA PRO A 152 21.42 10.07 2.23
C PRO A 152 22.70 10.85 2.57
N GLN A 153 23.86 10.32 2.15
CA GLN A 153 25.17 10.89 2.48
C GLN A 153 25.27 12.38 2.12
N GLU A 154 24.66 12.78 1.00
CA GLU A 154 24.65 14.17 0.55
C GLU A 154 23.90 15.09 1.51
N LEU A 155 22.82 14.61 2.13
CA LEU A 155 22.11 15.38 3.16
C LEU A 155 22.91 15.39 4.47
N GLN A 156 23.46 14.24 4.88
CA GLN A 156 24.25 14.13 6.10
C GLN A 156 25.42 15.11 6.09
N THR A 157 26.14 15.18 4.98
CA THR A 157 27.28 16.11 4.79
C THR A 157 26.88 17.57 4.99
N ARG A 158 25.68 17.97 4.53
CA ARG A 158 25.17 19.35 4.75
C ARG A 158 24.72 19.57 6.19
N LEU A 159 24.11 18.58 6.83
CA LEU A 159 23.72 18.66 8.24
C LEU A 159 24.94 18.78 9.16
N ASP A 160 26.02 18.05 8.88
CA ASP A 160 27.25 18.09 9.67
C ASP A 160 28.01 19.42 9.52
N ALA A 161 27.90 20.04 8.34
CA ALA A 161 28.56 21.31 8.03
C ALA A 161 27.77 22.56 8.48
N ASP A 162 26.47 22.44 8.73
CA ASP A 162 25.59 23.56 9.07
C ASP A 162 24.72 23.24 10.30
N PRO A 163 25.13 23.68 11.50
CA PRO A 163 24.37 23.46 12.74
C PRO A 163 22.96 24.05 12.72
N ALA A 164 22.73 25.15 12.00
CA ALA A 164 21.41 25.76 11.89
C ALA A 164 20.48 24.88 11.05
N LEU A 165 20.99 24.34 9.95
CA LEU A 165 20.27 23.36 9.13
C LEU A 165 19.99 22.07 9.92
N GLN A 166 20.97 21.56 10.67
CA GLN A 166 20.79 20.38 11.51
C GLN A 166 19.65 20.56 12.52
N LYS A 167 19.65 21.70 13.23
CA LYS A 167 18.59 22.05 14.18
C LYS A 167 17.24 22.19 13.49
N ALA A 168 17.20 22.86 12.34
CA ALA A 168 15.96 23.04 11.58
C ALA A 168 15.39 21.70 11.10
N PHE A 169 16.23 20.81 10.56
CA PHE A 169 15.82 19.47 10.13
C PHE A 169 15.31 18.63 11.31
N ALA A 170 16.02 18.63 12.44
CA ALA A 170 15.61 17.91 13.65
C ALA A 170 14.27 18.42 14.22
N ALA A 171 13.97 19.71 14.08
CA ALA A 171 12.72 20.33 14.51
C ALA A 171 11.51 20.04 13.58
N LEU A 172 11.74 19.54 12.37
CA LEU A 172 10.65 19.12 11.48
C LEU A 172 9.85 17.98 12.09
N THR A 173 8.54 17.93 11.82
CA THR A 173 7.73 16.77 12.23
C THR A 173 8.26 15.49 11.56
N PRO A 174 8.09 14.31 12.18
CA PRO A 174 8.56 13.05 11.60
C PRO A 174 8.04 12.80 10.18
N GLY A 175 6.84 13.27 9.85
CA GLY A 175 6.29 13.18 8.50
C GLY A 175 7.08 14.03 7.49
N ARG A 176 7.45 15.26 7.85
CA ARG A 176 8.24 16.16 7.01
C ARG A 176 9.66 15.63 6.81
N GLN A 177 10.32 15.16 7.86
CA GLN A 177 11.65 14.54 7.77
C GLN A 177 11.64 13.35 6.78
N LYS A 178 10.71 12.40 6.97
CA LYS A 178 10.57 11.24 6.07
C LYS A 178 10.31 11.66 4.64
N GLY A 179 9.49 12.69 4.42
CA GLY A 179 9.22 13.23 3.09
C GLY A 179 10.52 13.61 2.36
N TYR A 180 11.36 14.43 3.00
CA TYR A 180 12.65 14.81 2.44
C TYR A 180 13.57 13.62 2.22
N LEU A 181 13.70 12.73 3.21
CA LEU A 181 14.54 11.53 3.10
C LEU A 181 14.11 10.65 1.92
N TYR A 182 12.81 10.41 1.74
CA TYR A 182 12.31 9.61 0.61
C TYR A 182 12.54 10.30 -0.73
N GLN A 183 12.26 11.61 -0.84
CA GLN A 183 12.49 12.33 -2.09
C GLN A 183 13.97 12.38 -2.48
N ILE A 184 14.87 12.59 -1.52
CA ILE A 184 16.30 12.60 -1.80
C ILE A 184 16.74 11.17 -2.16
N ALA A 185 16.43 10.17 -1.32
CA ALA A 185 16.85 8.77 -1.53
C ALA A 185 16.29 8.13 -2.81
N ALA A 186 15.16 8.62 -3.34
CA ALA A 186 14.59 8.12 -4.59
C ALA A 186 15.50 8.36 -5.82
N ALA A 187 16.47 9.29 -5.74
CA ALA A 187 17.44 9.49 -6.82
C ALA A 187 18.60 8.50 -6.71
N LYS A 188 18.81 7.74 -7.80
CA LYS A 188 19.89 6.74 -7.89
C LYS A 188 21.28 7.39 -7.99
N GLN A 189 21.40 8.50 -8.73
CA GLN A 189 22.65 9.22 -8.94
C GLN A 189 22.95 10.19 -7.79
N SER A 190 24.19 10.19 -7.32
CA SER A 190 24.66 11.07 -6.23
C SER A 190 24.48 12.56 -6.56
N ALA A 191 24.86 12.98 -7.77
CA ALA A 191 24.69 14.37 -8.21
C ALA A 191 23.23 14.84 -8.13
N THR A 192 22.27 13.97 -8.49
CA THR A 192 20.84 14.30 -8.37
C THR A 192 20.38 14.37 -6.91
N ARG A 193 20.93 13.54 -6.02
CA ARG A 193 20.66 13.64 -4.58
C ARG A 193 21.17 14.95 -4.01
N ALA A 194 22.41 15.34 -4.33
CA ALA A 194 22.99 16.62 -3.92
C ALA A 194 22.15 17.80 -4.42
N ALA A 195 21.75 17.80 -5.69
CA ALA A 195 20.89 18.83 -6.25
C ALA A 195 19.51 18.92 -5.55
N ARG A 196 18.93 17.77 -5.16
CA ARG A 196 17.69 17.73 -4.37
C ARG A 196 17.90 18.31 -2.97
N VAL A 197 19.01 18.00 -2.31
CA VAL A 197 19.36 18.57 -1.00
C VAL A 197 19.39 20.08 -1.08
N GLU A 198 20.18 20.64 -2.00
CA GLU A 198 20.32 22.09 -2.19
C GLU A 198 18.98 22.76 -2.49
N LYS A 199 18.16 22.14 -3.35
CA LYS A 199 16.80 22.61 -3.63
C LYS A 199 15.92 22.68 -2.37
N PHE A 200 16.10 21.77 -1.41
CA PHE A 200 15.26 21.66 -0.24
C PHE A 200 15.75 22.46 0.97
N LEU A 201 17.01 22.90 1.00
CA LEU A 201 17.57 23.66 2.13
C LEU A 201 16.71 24.85 2.57
N PRO A 202 16.24 25.75 1.66
CA PRO A 202 15.46 26.92 2.10
C PRO A 202 14.16 26.53 2.79
N ARG A 203 13.54 25.42 2.37
CA ARG A 203 12.29 24.92 2.94
C ARG A 203 12.52 24.26 4.30
N ILE A 204 13.60 23.50 4.44
CA ILE A 204 13.99 22.87 5.71
C ILE A 204 14.27 23.96 6.75
N LEU A 205 15.05 24.98 6.39
CA LEU A 205 15.35 26.12 7.25
C LEU A 205 14.08 26.90 7.65
N ALA A 206 13.10 26.99 6.75
CA ALA A 206 11.79 27.58 7.04
C ALA A 206 10.83 26.66 7.82
N GLY A 207 11.26 25.45 8.22
CA GLY A 207 10.41 24.48 8.94
C GLY A 207 9.30 23.85 8.10
N LYS A 208 9.34 24.01 6.77
CA LYS A 208 8.30 23.56 5.84
C LYS A 208 8.54 22.14 5.35
N GLY A 209 7.47 21.42 5.06
CA GLY A 209 7.47 20.15 4.33
C GLY A 209 7.58 20.35 2.82
N LEU A 210 7.58 19.25 2.05
CA LEU A 210 7.67 19.29 0.59
C LEU A 210 6.48 19.96 -0.12
N ASN A 211 5.28 19.86 0.48
CA ASN A 211 4.01 20.31 -0.12
C ASN A 211 3.37 21.50 0.62
N ASP A 212 4.13 22.15 1.51
CA ASP A 212 3.70 23.31 2.31
C ASP A 212 3.88 24.67 1.58
#